data_AF-A0A9Q1JAI1-F1
#
_entry.id   AF-A0A9Q1JAI1-F1
#
_cell.length_a   1.000
_cell.length_b   1.000
_cell.length_c   1.000
_cell.angle_alpha   90.00
_cell.angle_beta   90.00
_cell.angle_gamma   90.00
#
_symmetry.space_group_name_H-M   'P 1'
#
loop_
_entity.id
_entity.type
_entity.pdbx_description
1 polymer ?
#
loop_
_entity_poly.entity_id
_entity_poly.type
_entity_poly.pdbx_seq_one_letter_code
_entity_poly.pdbx_strand_id
1 'polypeptide(L)'
;MTTVCAFQKKLEVFKEDLQGDCLHFPTVQEQVHGERDVSSFVDFVDKLIVNFSKRFDSFSLGQQLTLLIKNPFLIMDVRGFSKEVTQCFKWANAGPLQMQLVDLQADVALKEHFGGTDLATFWLQMVPETVFPGLRKVAMYILTMFGSTSTCEAAFSTMNIIKTKYRSRLNNEHLHMCMRMALTPFQPRFKILAGQATAHFSH
;
A
#
# COMPACT_ATOMS: atom_id res chain seq x y z
N MET A 1 -4.99 2.86 1.91
CA MET A 1 -5.33 2.09 3.14
C MET A 1 -6.12 2.93 4.13
N THR A 2 -5.55 3.98 4.73
CA THR A 2 -6.23 4.77 5.79
C THR A 2 -7.60 5.31 5.35
N THR A 3 -7.74 5.75 4.10
CA THR A 3 -9.03 6.20 3.52
C THR A 3 -10.05 5.07 3.38
N VAL A 4 -9.62 3.89 2.94
CA VAL A 4 -10.48 2.70 2.82
C VAL A 4 -10.94 2.21 4.19
N CYS A 5 -10.02 2.11 5.16
CA CYS A 5 -10.38 1.72 6.53
C CYS A 5 -11.32 2.75 7.19
N ALA A 6 -11.08 4.04 6.98
CA ALA A 6 -11.98 5.09 7.46
C ALA A 6 -13.36 4.99 6.81
N PHE A 7 -13.42 4.67 5.51
CA PHE A 7 -14.68 4.46 4.81
C PHE A 7 -15.43 3.22 5.32
N GLN A 8 -14.75 2.09 5.55
CA GLN A 8 -15.36 0.90 6.16
C GLN A 8 -15.99 1.23 7.52
N LYS A 9 -15.28 1.95 8.39
CA LYS A 9 -15.82 2.41 9.69
C LYS A 9 -17.01 3.36 9.52
N LYS A 10 -16.97 4.26 8.53
CA LYS A 10 -18.11 5.13 8.23
C LYS A 10 -19.34 4.33 7.80
N LEU A 11 -19.17 3.24 7.04
CA LEU A 11 -20.30 2.37 6.67
C LEU A 11 -20.94 1.72 7.90
N GLU A 12 -20.14 1.29 8.88
CA GLU A 12 -20.66 0.77 10.16
C GLU A 12 -21.48 1.84 10.90
N VAL A 13 -20.93 3.06 11.03
CA VAL A 13 -21.64 4.21 11.64
C VAL A 13 -22.93 4.53 10.89
N PHE A 14 -22.90 4.52 9.55
CA PHE A 14 -24.09 4.80 8.74
C PHE A 14 -25.17 3.73 8.88
N LYS A 15 -24.79 2.47 9.04
CA LYS A 15 -25.74 1.39 9.31
C LYS A 15 -26.46 1.60 10.64
N GLU A 16 -25.71 1.94 11.69
CA GLU A 16 -26.27 2.25 13.01
C GLU A 16 -27.16 3.51 12.96
N ASP A 17 -26.70 4.56 12.28
CA ASP A 17 -27.42 5.83 12.15
C ASP A 17 -28.77 5.68 11.41
N LEU A 18 -28.82 4.85 10.36
CA LEU A 18 -30.07 4.53 9.65
C LEU A 18 -31.12 3.84 10.53
N GLN A 19 -30.68 3.14 11.58
CA GLN A 19 -31.57 2.47 12.55
C GLN A 19 -31.90 3.35 13.76
N GLY A 20 -31.25 4.51 13.88
CA GLY A 20 -31.47 5.51 14.91
C GLY A 20 -32.00 6.81 14.33
N ASP A 21 -31.35 7.92 14.68
CA ASP A 21 -31.85 9.27 14.42
C ASP A 21 -31.63 9.77 12.97
N CYS A 22 -30.97 8.98 12.12
CA CYS A 22 -30.66 9.30 10.72
C CYS A 22 -29.90 10.64 10.54
N LEU A 23 -28.98 10.97 11.45
CA LEU A 23 -28.26 12.25 11.47
C LEU A 23 -27.42 12.49 10.20
N HIS A 24 -26.98 11.41 9.55
CA HIS A 24 -26.16 11.47 8.34
C HIS A 24 -26.98 11.36 7.06
N PHE A 25 -28.30 11.18 7.19
CA PHE A 25 -29.24 11.06 6.07
C PHE A 25 -30.43 12.03 6.25
N PRO A 26 -30.23 13.36 6.13
CA PRO A 26 -31.26 14.36 6.40
C PRO A 26 -32.52 14.17 5.55
N THR A 27 -32.36 13.82 4.27
CA THR A 27 -33.50 13.53 3.39
C THR A 27 -34.27 12.31 3.84
N VAL A 28 -33.61 11.28 4.39
CA VAL A 28 -34.28 10.11 4.98
C VAL A 28 -35.00 10.54 6.25
N GLN A 29 -34.37 11.32 7.13
CA GLN A 29 -34.99 11.86 8.34
C GLN A 29 -36.26 12.66 8.04
N GLU A 30 -36.21 13.57 7.07
CA GLU A 30 -37.35 14.36 6.57
C GLU A 30 -38.42 13.48 5.90
N GLN A 31 -38.05 12.34 5.35
CA GLN A 31 -38.96 11.46 4.62
C GLN A 31 -39.60 10.39 5.48
N VAL A 32 -38.98 10.05 6.60
CA VAL A 32 -39.41 8.94 7.44
C VAL A 32 -40.51 9.38 8.39
N HIS A 33 -40.51 10.60 8.96
CA HIS A 33 -41.59 11.14 9.84
C HIS A 33 -42.25 10.08 10.78
N GLY A 34 -41.50 9.04 11.18
CA GLY A 34 -41.96 7.92 12.02
C GLY A 34 -42.47 6.63 11.32
N GLU A 35 -42.69 6.57 10.00
CA GLU A 35 -43.46 5.46 9.39
C GLU A 35 -42.82 4.72 8.20
N ARG A 36 -41.72 5.19 7.61
CA ARG A 36 -41.09 4.47 6.49
C ARG A 36 -40.07 3.43 6.92
N ASP A 37 -40.22 2.23 6.36
CA ASP A 37 -39.28 1.13 6.50
C ASP A 37 -37.93 1.46 5.84
N VAL A 38 -36.89 1.56 6.67
CA VAL A 38 -35.50 1.80 6.26
C VAL A 38 -34.71 0.49 6.06
N SER A 39 -35.33 -0.67 6.26
CA SER A 39 -34.65 -1.99 6.20
C SER A 39 -33.92 -2.21 4.89
N SER A 40 -34.49 -1.76 3.77
CA SER A 40 -33.83 -1.87 2.45
C SER A 40 -32.52 -1.09 2.34
N PHE A 41 -32.41 0.07 3.01
CA PHE A 41 -31.18 0.87 3.06
C PHE A 41 -30.15 0.22 3.98
N VAL A 42 -30.59 -0.27 5.14
CA VAL A 42 -29.74 -1.00 6.09
C VAL A 42 -29.15 -2.24 5.42
N ASP A 43 -29.97 -3.03 4.73
CA ASP A 43 -29.54 -4.21 3.96
C ASP A 43 -28.54 -3.86 2.86
N PHE A 44 -28.73 -2.71 2.20
CA PHE A 44 -27.81 -2.24 1.18
C PHE A 44 -26.45 -1.85 1.78
N VAL A 45 -26.44 -1.10 2.89
CA VAL A 45 -25.21 -0.73 3.60
C VAL A 45 -24.51 -1.98 4.14
N ASP A 46 -25.25 -2.96 4.66
CA ASP A 46 -24.69 -4.22 5.14
C ASP A 46 -24.01 -5.01 4.01
N LYS A 47 -24.65 -5.09 2.83
CA LYS A 47 -24.04 -5.66 1.62
C LYS A 47 -22.78 -4.92 1.21
N LEU A 48 -22.73 -3.59 1.33
CA LEU A 48 -21.53 -2.80 1.07
C LEU A 48 -20.42 -3.08 2.08
N ILE A 49 -20.73 -3.18 3.38
CA ILE A 49 -19.77 -3.55 4.43
C ILE A 49 -19.14 -4.90 4.10
N VAL A 50 -19.96 -5.91 3.79
CA VAL A 50 -19.48 -7.24 3.42
C VAL A 50 -18.64 -7.20 2.14
N ASN A 51 -19.07 -6.43 1.13
CA ASN A 51 -18.34 -6.31 -0.14
C ASN A 51 -16.95 -5.69 0.06
N PHE A 52 -16.88 -4.56 0.77
CA PHE A 52 -15.60 -3.89 1.07
C PHE A 52 -14.71 -4.78 1.93
N SER A 53 -15.25 -5.43 2.95
CA SER A 53 -14.49 -6.35 3.80
C SER A 53 -13.88 -7.48 2.95
N LYS A 54 -14.66 -8.15 2.11
CA LYS A 54 -14.15 -9.20 1.21
C LYS A 54 -13.13 -8.69 0.21
N ARG A 55 -13.38 -7.52 -0.40
CA ARG A 55 -12.50 -6.94 -1.42
C ARG A 55 -11.15 -6.51 -0.87
N PHE A 56 -11.12 -6.05 0.38
CA PHE A 56 -9.91 -5.56 1.04
C PHE A 56 -9.35 -6.52 2.09
N ASP A 57 -9.90 -7.73 2.21
CA ASP A 57 -9.49 -8.76 3.17
C ASP A 57 -8.00 -9.10 3.01
N SER A 58 -7.55 -9.31 1.77
CA SER A 58 -6.15 -9.58 1.43
C SER A 58 -5.21 -8.40 1.67
N PHE A 59 -5.74 -7.19 1.82
CA PHE A 59 -4.98 -5.98 2.08
C PHE A 59 -5.03 -5.56 3.57
N SER A 60 -5.75 -6.30 4.41
CA SER A 60 -5.79 -6.07 5.85
C SER A 60 -4.46 -6.50 6.48
N LEU A 61 -3.47 -5.61 6.37
CA LEU A 61 -2.26 -5.75 7.15
C LEU A 61 -2.67 -5.67 8.62
N GLY A 62 -2.21 -6.61 9.44
CA GLY A 62 -2.57 -6.63 10.84
C GLY A 62 -2.15 -5.34 11.56
N GLN A 63 -2.75 -5.11 12.73
CA GLN A 63 -2.62 -3.85 13.45
C GLN A 63 -1.17 -3.56 13.81
N GLN A 64 -0.39 -4.58 14.20
CA GLN A 64 0.99 -4.42 14.60
C GLN A 64 1.91 -4.16 13.39
N LEU A 65 1.67 -4.84 12.27
CA LEU A 65 2.42 -4.58 11.03
C LEU A 65 2.15 -3.19 10.46
N THR A 66 0.89 -2.72 10.56
CA THR A 66 0.52 -1.36 10.16
C THR A 66 1.18 -0.34 11.08
N LEU A 67 1.18 -0.61 12.39
CA LEU A 67 1.78 0.27 13.38
C LEU A 67 3.30 0.32 13.22
N LEU A 68 3.96 -0.79 12.87
CA LEU A 68 5.39 -0.83 12.57
C LEU A 68 5.75 0.24 11.53
N ILE A 69 5.05 0.24 10.39
CA ILE A 69 5.33 1.23 9.33
C ILE A 69 4.99 2.64 9.76
N LYS A 70 3.84 2.84 10.43
CA LYS A 70 3.32 4.17 10.75
C LYS A 70 4.03 4.83 11.93
N ASN A 71 4.45 4.07 12.93
CA ASN A 71 5.22 4.51 14.08
C ASN A 71 5.68 3.29 14.90
N PRO A 72 6.90 2.77 14.67
CA PRO A 72 7.39 1.59 15.39
C PRO A 72 7.61 1.84 16.89
N PHE A 73 7.72 3.11 17.31
CA PHE A 73 7.92 3.53 18.70
C PHE A 73 6.67 3.44 19.57
N LEU A 74 5.50 3.16 18.98
CA LEU A 74 4.24 2.99 19.70
C LEU A 74 3.85 1.52 19.92
N ILE A 75 4.65 0.57 19.42
CA ILE A 75 4.37 -0.86 19.63
C ILE A 75 4.70 -1.23 21.08
N MET A 76 3.67 -1.43 21.90
CA MET A 76 3.85 -1.85 23.29
C MET A 76 3.91 -3.38 23.44
N ASP A 77 3.12 -4.12 22.65
CA ASP A 77 3.10 -5.58 22.67
C ASP A 77 4.11 -6.16 21.67
N VAL A 78 5.38 -6.19 22.07
CA VAL A 78 6.49 -6.72 21.27
C VAL A 78 6.30 -8.20 20.93
N ARG A 79 5.70 -8.99 21.84
CA ARG A 79 5.43 -10.42 21.59
C ARG A 79 4.31 -10.59 20.57
N GLY A 80 3.21 -9.87 20.73
CA GLY A 80 2.10 -9.84 19.78
C GLY A 80 2.54 -9.41 18.39
N PHE A 81 3.35 -8.35 18.29
CA PHE A 81 3.96 -7.92 17.03
C PHE A 81 4.72 -9.06 16.34
N SER A 82 5.66 -9.68 17.05
CA SER A 82 6.49 -10.74 16.45
C SER A 82 5.65 -11.97 16.03
N LYS A 83 4.60 -12.31 16.78
CA LYS A 83 3.66 -13.38 16.44
C LYS A 83 2.93 -13.07 15.13
N GLU A 84 2.38 -11.87 15.01
CA GLU A 84 1.71 -11.39 13.81
C GLU A 84 2.64 -11.43 12.59
N VAL A 85 3.88 -10.94 12.75
CA VAL A 85 4.90 -10.98 11.68
C VAL A 85 5.17 -12.41 11.24
N THR A 86 5.39 -13.36 12.17
CA THR A 86 5.68 -14.76 11.82
C THR A 86 4.49 -15.50 11.18
N GLN A 87 3.26 -15.05 11.43
CA GLN A 87 2.08 -15.57 10.77
C GLN A 87 2.07 -15.18 9.29
N CYS A 88 2.37 -13.91 9.00
CA CYS A 88 2.41 -13.35 7.65
C CYS A 88 3.67 -13.73 6.86
N PHE A 89 4.83 -13.81 7.50
CA PHE A 89 6.13 -14.00 6.87
C PHE A 89 6.81 -15.27 7.41
N LYS A 90 6.77 -16.36 6.63
CA LYS A 90 7.35 -17.67 7.05
C LYS A 90 8.87 -17.65 7.25
N TRP A 91 9.57 -16.68 6.68
CA TRP A 91 11.00 -16.50 6.87
C TRP A 91 11.36 -15.77 8.17
N ALA A 92 10.38 -15.12 8.82
CA ALA A 92 10.61 -14.31 9.99
C ALA A 92 10.83 -15.18 11.23
N ASN A 93 11.70 -14.72 12.14
CA ASN A 93 11.94 -15.34 13.43
C ASN A 93 11.56 -14.38 14.55
N ALA A 94 10.70 -14.83 15.46
CA ALA A 94 10.14 -13.99 16.52
C ALA A 94 11.24 -13.43 17.45
N GLY A 95 12.18 -14.27 17.91
CA GLY A 95 13.18 -13.85 18.91
C GLY A 95 14.04 -12.67 18.45
N PRO A 96 14.74 -12.76 17.31
CA PRO A 96 15.53 -11.66 16.77
C PRO A 96 14.70 -10.40 16.47
N LEU A 97 13.46 -10.55 16.00
CA LEU A 97 12.58 -9.41 15.74
C LEU A 97 12.16 -8.68 17.01
N GLN A 98 11.93 -9.42 18.11
CA GLN A 98 11.62 -8.82 19.40
C GLN A 98 12.79 -7.98 19.90
N MET A 99 14.02 -8.52 19.86
CA MET A 99 15.21 -7.80 20.30
C MET A 99 15.46 -6.57 19.42
N GLN A 100 15.41 -6.72 18.09
CA GLN A 100 15.56 -5.58 17.17
C GLN A 100 14.53 -4.48 17.42
N LEU A 101 13.27 -4.83 17.75
CA LEU A 101 12.23 -3.84 18.01
C LEU A 101 12.51 -3.08 19.30
N VAL A 102 12.89 -3.79 20.36
CA VAL A 102 13.28 -3.17 21.63
C VAL A 102 14.47 -2.22 21.45
N ASP A 103 15.50 -2.68 20.74
CA ASP A 103 16.71 -1.88 20.47
C ASP A 103 16.38 -0.64 19.62
N LEU A 104 15.56 -0.80 18.58
CA LEU A 104 15.11 0.33 17.75
C LEU A 104 14.31 1.34 18.56
N GLN A 105 13.45 0.88 19.48
CA GLN A 105 12.65 1.75 20.34
C GLN A 105 13.47 2.51 21.38
N ALA A 106 14.60 1.95 21.81
CA ALA A 106 15.56 2.58 22.71
C ALA A 106 16.49 3.58 22.01
N ASP A 107 16.60 3.52 20.67
CA ASP A 107 17.44 4.42 19.88
C ASP A 107 16.79 5.81 19.73
N VAL A 108 17.29 6.76 20.53
CA VAL A 108 16.81 8.15 20.55
C VAL A 108 17.07 8.86 19.23
N ALA A 109 18.20 8.61 18.57
CA ALA A 109 18.56 9.26 17.31
C ALA A 109 17.61 8.81 16.18
N LEU A 110 17.33 7.51 16.09
CA LEU A 110 16.33 7.00 15.14
C LEU A 110 14.94 7.55 15.44
N LYS A 111 14.57 7.71 16.71
CA LYS A 111 13.29 8.32 17.09
C LYS A 111 13.17 9.78 16.66
N GLU A 112 14.23 10.57 16.81
CA GLU A 112 14.27 11.95 16.33
C GLU A 112 14.19 12.02 14.80
N HIS A 113 14.98 11.19 14.10
CA HIS A 113 14.94 11.12 12.63
C HIS A 113 13.57 10.73 12.09
N PHE A 114 12.86 9.82 12.78
CA PHE A 114 11.50 9.43 12.42
C PHE A 114 10.54 10.62 12.39
N GLY A 115 10.65 11.56 13.34
CA GLY A 115 9.79 12.74 13.39
C GLY A 115 9.98 13.73 12.24
N GLY A 116 11.13 13.69 11.57
CA GLY A 116 11.51 14.64 10.51
C GLY A 116 11.59 14.06 9.10
N THR A 117 11.30 12.77 8.90
CA THR A 117 11.45 12.09 7.61
C THR A 117 10.19 11.35 7.18
N ASP A 118 9.98 11.18 5.88
CA ASP A 118 8.90 10.34 5.38
C ASP A 118 9.19 8.85 5.64
N LEU A 119 8.13 8.03 5.63
CA LEU A 119 8.20 6.61 6.00
C LEU A 119 9.16 5.81 5.10
N ALA A 120 9.22 6.11 3.81
CA ALA A 120 10.07 5.37 2.89
C ALA A 120 11.54 5.71 3.15
N THR A 121 11.87 7.00 3.31
CA THR A 121 13.22 7.44 3.65
C THR A 121 13.69 6.88 4.99
N PHE A 122 12.84 6.92 6.03
CA PHE A 122 13.17 6.36 7.34
C PHE A 122 13.58 4.88 7.23
N TRP A 123 12.72 4.03 6.66
CA TRP A 123 12.97 2.59 6.62
C TRP A 123 14.07 2.18 5.63
N LEU A 124 14.22 2.88 4.50
CA LEU A 124 15.17 2.50 3.45
C LEU A 124 16.57 3.09 3.66
N GLN A 125 16.66 4.28 4.27
CA GLN A 125 17.93 5.03 4.38
C GLN A 125 18.39 5.19 5.83
N MET A 126 17.50 5.45 6.78
CA MET A 126 17.88 5.77 8.16
C MET A 126 18.08 4.52 9.02
N VAL A 127 17.21 3.52 8.90
CA VAL A 127 17.31 2.27 9.68
C VAL A 127 18.48 1.40 9.17
N PRO A 128 19.54 1.17 9.97
CA PRO A 128 20.71 0.41 9.53
C PRO A 128 20.40 -1.07 9.34
N GLU A 129 20.68 -1.61 8.16
CA GLU A 129 20.43 -3.03 7.83
C GLU A 129 21.27 -4.00 8.66
N THR A 130 22.49 -3.60 9.02
CA THR A 130 23.39 -4.43 9.83
C THR A 130 22.89 -4.62 11.26
N VAL A 131 22.12 -3.66 11.79
CA VAL A 131 21.61 -3.67 13.17
C VAL A 131 20.18 -4.20 13.21
N PHE A 132 19.33 -3.81 12.25
CA PHE A 132 17.91 -4.17 12.21
C PHE A 132 17.51 -4.93 10.93
N PRO A 133 18.21 -6.01 10.53
CA PRO A 133 18.00 -6.67 9.25
C PRO A 133 16.58 -7.24 9.11
N GLY A 134 16.02 -7.75 10.20
CA GLY A 134 14.69 -8.36 10.22
C GLY A 134 13.60 -7.31 10.08
N LEU A 135 13.63 -6.27 10.92
CA LEU A 135 12.65 -5.19 10.89
C LEU A 135 12.66 -4.43 9.57
N ARG A 136 13.86 -4.07 9.08
CA ARG A 136 14.01 -3.38 7.79
C ARG A 136 13.45 -4.23 6.66
N LYS A 137 13.71 -5.54 6.66
CA LYS A 137 13.15 -6.47 5.66
C LYS A 137 11.62 -6.53 5.73
N VAL A 138 11.03 -6.67 6.93
CA VAL A 138 9.56 -6.61 7.09
C VAL A 138 9.01 -5.30 6.54
N ALA A 139 9.64 -4.18 6.90
CA ALA A 139 9.19 -2.87 6.47
C ALA A 139 9.23 -2.70 4.94
N MET A 140 10.29 -3.18 4.28
CA MET A 140 10.41 -3.19 2.82
C MET A 140 9.27 -3.99 2.16
N TYR A 141 8.94 -5.18 2.66
CA TYR A 141 7.81 -5.95 2.12
C TYR A 141 6.50 -5.17 2.23
N ILE A 142 6.25 -4.51 3.35
CA ILE A 142 5.01 -3.75 3.55
C ILE A 142 4.97 -2.51 2.66
N LEU A 143 6.04 -1.73 2.61
CA LEU A 143 6.12 -0.50 1.80
C LEU A 143 5.96 -0.80 0.30
N THR A 144 6.46 -1.94 -0.17
CA THR A 144 6.34 -2.35 -1.57
C THR A 144 4.97 -2.96 -1.91
N MET A 145 4.23 -3.51 -0.94
CA MET A 145 2.85 -3.97 -1.15
C MET A 145 1.89 -2.81 -1.49
N PHE A 146 2.18 -1.60 -1.04
CA PHE A 146 1.37 -0.41 -1.31
C PHE A 146 1.76 0.34 -2.58
N GLY A 147 2.20 -0.39 -3.62
CA GLY A 147 2.39 0.16 -4.97
C GLY A 147 1.13 0.94 -5.37
N SER A 148 1.25 2.27 -5.42
CA SER A 148 0.08 3.13 -5.58
C SER A 148 -0.68 2.72 -6.84
N THR A 149 -2.01 2.65 -6.75
CA THR A 149 -2.85 2.34 -7.92
C THR A 149 -2.55 3.31 -9.06
N SER A 150 -2.22 4.56 -8.74
CA SER A 150 -1.75 5.56 -9.70
C SER A 150 -0.48 5.16 -10.45
N THR A 151 0.52 4.56 -9.79
CA THR A 151 1.74 4.08 -10.47
C THR A 151 1.41 2.90 -11.38
N CYS A 152 0.55 1.98 -10.92
CA CYS A 152 0.09 0.86 -11.73
C CYS A 152 -0.73 1.35 -12.94
N GLU A 153 -1.67 2.29 -12.75
CA GLU A 153 -2.50 2.90 -13.79
C GLU A 153 -1.65 3.67 -14.81
N ALA A 154 -0.66 4.44 -14.34
CA ALA A 154 0.29 5.12 -15.21
C ALA A 154 1.15 4.11 -16.00
N ALA A 155 1.57 3.02 -15.37
CA ALA A 155 2.29 1.93 -16.03
C ALA A 155 1.44 1.25 -17.11
N PHE A 156 0.19 0.90 -16.82
CA PHE A 156 -0.73 0.31 -17.79
C PHE A 156 -1.08 1.27 -18.93
N SER A 157 -1.29 2.55 -18.63
CA SER A 157 -1.54 3.57 -19.66
C SER A 157 -0.33 3.72 -20.59
N THR A 158 0.87 3.80 -20.03
CA THR A 158 2.14 3.81 -20.78
C THR A 158 2.28 2.57 -21.66
N MET A 159 1.99 1.38 -21.10
CA MET A 159 2.02 0.12 -21.84
C MET A 159 1.06 0.14 -23.03
N ASN A 160 -0.17 0.64 -22.84
CA ASN A 160 -1.16 0.75 -23.91
C ASN A 160 -0.72 1.70 -25.01
N ILE A 161 -0.11 2.83 -24.67
CA ILE A 161 0.45 3.78 -25.65
C ILE A 161 1.55 3.09 -26.48
N ILE A 162 2.50 2.41 -25.82
CA ILE A 162 3.60 1.70 -26.50
C ILE A 162 3.05 0.61 -27.44
N LYS A 163 2.13 -0.23 -26.94
CA LYS A 163 1.54 -1.32 -27.74
C LYS A 163 0.71 -0.80 -28.90
N THR A 164 0.01 0.31 -28.74
CA THR A 164 -0.79 0.91 -29.83
C THR A 164 0.10 1.51 -30.91
N LYS A 165 1.17 2.22 -30.53
CA LYS A 165 2.08 2.89 -31.46
C LYS A 165 2.95 1.92 -32.27
N TYR A 166 3.31 0.77 -31.71
CA TYR A 166 4.22 -0.21 -32.33
C TYR A 166 3.58 -1.60 -32.52
N ARG A 167 2.24 -1.68 -32.59
CA ARG A 167 1.45 -2.92 -32.53
C ARG A 167 1.90 -4.03 -33.50
N SER A 168 2.37 -3.67 -34.68
CA SER A 168 2.79 -4.61 -35.72
C SER A 168 4.26 -5.07 -35.60
N ARG A 169 5.06 -4.47 -34.72
CA ARG A 169 6.53 -4.66 -34.66
C ARG A 169 7.08 -4.94 -33.26
N LEU A 170 6.24 -4.92 -32.23
CA LEU A 170 6.66 -5.05 -30.84
C LEU A 170 6.56 -6.51 -30.37
N ASN A 171 7.71 -7.11 -30.04
CA ASN A 171 7.76 -8.37 -29.32
C ASN A 171 7.69 -8.12 -27.80
N ASN A 172 7.55 -9.19 -27.00
CA ASN A 172 7.46 -9.07 -25.54
C ASN A 172 8.75 -8.50 -24.91
N GLU A 173 9.90 -8.81 -25.48
CA GLU A 173 11.20 -8.33 -24.98
C GLU A 173 11.37 -6.82 -25.18
N HIS A 174 11.03 -6.30 -26.36
CA HIS A 174 11.00 -4.87 -26.67
C HIS A 174 10.02 -4.14 -25.77
N LEU A 175 8.82 -4.70 -25.55
CA LEU A 175 7.85 -4.10 -24.63
C LEU A 175 8.42 -4.00 -23.21
N HIS A 176 9.05 -5.07 -22.72
CA HIS A 176 9.67 -5.09 -21.40
C HIS A 176 10.76 -4.03 -21.27
N MET A 177 11.63 -3.88 -22.28
CA MET A 177 12.67 -2.83 -22.28
C MET A 177 12.06 -1.42 -22.29
N CYS A 178 11.05 -1.17 -23.13
CA CYS A 178 10.36 0.12 -23.17
C CYS A 178 9.67 0.47 -21.83
N MET A 179 9.04 -0.52 -21.19
CA MET A 179 8.43 -0.34 -19.89
C MET A 179 9.47 -0.04 -18.81
N ARG A 180 10.61 -0.73 -18.81
CA ARG A 180 11.72 -0.41 -17.88
C ARG A 180 12.23 1.01 -18.07
N MET A 181 12.41 1.47 -19.31
CA MET A 181 12.84 2.84 -19.58
C MET A 181 11.79 3.88 -19.16
N ALA A 182 10.50 3.59 -19.32
CA ALA A 182 9.45 4.55 -19.03
C ALA A 182 9.09 4.66 -17.55
N LEU A 183 9.31 3.59 -16.77
CA LEU A 183 8.87 3.49 -15.37
C LEU A 183 10.00 3.63 -14.36
N THR A 184 11.23 3.79 -14.80
CA THR A 184 12.39 3.94 -13.92
C THR A 184 13.16 5.21 -14.27
N PRO A 185 13.93 5.80 -13.33
CA PRO A 185 14.84 6.91 -13.63
C PRO A 185 16.04 6.50 -14.50
N PHE A 186 16.03 5.28 -15.06
CA PHE A 186 17.08 4.79 -15.94
C PHE A 186 17.13 5.63 -17.22
N GLN A 187 18.25 6.31 -17.45
CA GLN A 187 18.52 6.99 -18.70
C GLN A 187 19.38 6.12 -19.61
N PRO A 188 18.84 5.63 -20.74
CA PRO A 188 19.64 4.91 -21.73
C PRO A 188 20.74 5.82 -22.27
N ARG A 189 21.95 5.28 -22.42
CA ARG A 189 23.10 6.00 -22.98
C ARG A 189 22.98 6.09 -24.51
N PHE A 190 21.97 6.82 -24.99
CA PHE A 190 21.63 6.93 -26.41
C PHE A 190 22.82 7.35 -27.29
N LYS A 191 23.72 8.21 -26.77
CA LYS A 191 24.92 8.65 -27.49
C LYS A 191 25.86 7.49 -27.84
N ILE A 192 26.01 6.52 -26.92
CA ILE A 192 26.89 5.36 -27.13
C ILE A 192 26.21 4.38 -28.09
N LEU A 193 24.92 4.11 -27.88
CA LEU A 193 24.12 3.23 -28.75
C LEU A 193 24.06 3.73 -30.19
N ALA A 194 23.85 5.04 -30.40
CA ALA A 194 23.83 5.64 -31.72
C ALA A 194 25.22 5.63 -32.41
N GLY A 195 26.30 5.76 -31.62
CA GLY A 195 27.67 5.68 -32.15
C GLY A 195 28.11 4.25 -32.51
N GLN A 196 27.47 3.22 -31.95
CA GLN A 196 27.75 1.81 -32.22
C GLN A 196 26.82 1.19 -33.28
N ALA A 197 25.73 1.87 -33.64
CA ALA A 197 24.83 1.43 -34.68
C ALA A 197 25.48 1.66 -36.06
N THR A 198 25.88 0.59 -36.74
CA THR A 198 26.29 0.67 -38.14
C THR A 198 25.07 0.99 -38.99
N ALA A 199 25.06 2.15 -39.63
CA ALA A 199 24.05 2.48 -40.63
C ALA A 199 24.25 1.58 -41.86
N HIS A 200 23.49 0.49 -41.94
CA HIS A 200 23.32 -0.24 -43.19
C HIS A 200 22.36 0.55 -44.06
N PHE A 201 22.92 1.44 -44.88
CA PHE A 201 22.18 2.06 -45.97
C PHE A 201 21.87 0.97 -47.00
N SER A 202 20.59 0.66 -47.19
CA SER A 202 20.13 -0.10 -48.35
C SER A 202 20.36 0.75 -49.60
N HIS A 203 21.10 0.23 -50.57
CA HIS A 203 21.18 0.80 -51.92
C HIS A 203 19.86 0.59 -52.68
#